data_AF-A0A438HQP2-F1
#
_entry.id   AF-A0A438HQP2-F1
#
_cell.length_a   1.000
_cell.length_b   1.000
_cell.length_c   1.000
_cell.angle_alpha   90.00
_cell.angle_beta   90.00
_cell.angle_gamma   90.00
#
_symmetry.space_group_name_H-M   'P 1'
#
loop_
_entity.id
_entity.type
_entity.pdbx_description
1 polymer ?
#
loop_
_entity_poly.entity_id
_entity_poly.type
_entity_poly.pdbx_seq_one_letter_code
_entity_poly.pdbx_strand_id
1 'polypeptide(L)' 'MLVVGSLEPSPIEDSSSPFYLHNGDHPGFILISHHLFGNNYNTWSRAMMMALTTKNKVGFFDGYISQPASDNPLFNA' A
#
# COMPACT_ATOMS: atom_id res chain seq x y z
N MET A 1 -29.50 21.43 -14.60
CA MET A 1 -28.80 21.00 -13.38
C MET A 1 -27.89 19.85 -13.77
N LEU A 2 -26.62 20.13 -14.05
CA LEU A 2 -25.65 19.09 -14.43
C LEU A 2 -24.98 18.60 -13.15
N VAL A 3 -25.26 17.36 -12.76
CA VAL A 3 -24.39 16.60 -11.85
C VAL A 3 -23.26 16.10 -12.73
N VAL A 4 -22.18 16.87 -12.82
CA VAL A 4 -20.91 16.39 -13.35
C VAL A 4 -20.41 15.38 -12.31
N GLY A 5 -20.60 14.09 -12.57
CA GLY A 5 -19.91 13.05 -11.83
C GLY A 5 -18.42 13.29 -11.97
N SER A 6 -17.72 13.39 -10.83
CA SER A 6 -16.30 13.70 -10.75
C SER A 6 -15.50 12.81 -11.70
N LEU A 7 -14.75 13.43 -12.63
CA LEU A 7 -13.86 12.76 -13.59
C LEU A 7 -12.53 12.29 -12.97
N GLU A 8 -12.42 12.35 -11.64
CA GLU A 8 -11.21 11.90 -10.95
C GLU A 8 -11.22 10.37 -10.88
N PRO A 9 -10.15 9.69 -11.34
CA PRO A 9 -10.01 8.26 -11.14
C PRO A 9 -10.09 7.97 -9.64
N SER A 10 -10.72 6.85 -9.28
CA SER A 10 -10.79 6.48 -7.88
C SER A 10 -9.36 6.37 -7.31
N PRO A 11 -9.10 6.74 -6.05
CA PRO A 11 -7.75 6.70 -5.48
C PRO A 11 -7.11 5.30 -5.50
N ILE A 12 -7.89 4.24 -5.73
CA ILE A 12 -7.43 2.86 -5.87
C ILE A 12 -7.00 2.51 -7.31
N GLU A 13 -7.44 3.29 -8.31
CA GLU A 13 -7.13 3.12 -9.74
C GLU A 13 -6.02 4.08 -10.22
N ASP A 14 -5.76 5.16 -9.48
CA ASP A 14 -4.68 6.11 -9.77
C ASP A 14 -3.33 5.61 -9.26
N SER A 15 -2.38 5.32 -10.15
CA SER A 15 -1.05 4.81 -9.80
C SER A 15 -0.17 5.81 -9.03
N SER A 16 -0.53 7.10 -9.04
CA SER A 16 0.13 8.13 -8.24
C SER A 16 -0.45 8.26 -6.83
N SER A 17 -1.63 7.69 -6.60
CA SER A 17 -2.29 7.70 -5.30
C SER A 17 -1.58 6.75 -4.33
N PRO A 18 -1.40 7.15 -3.05
CA PRO A 18 -0.90 6.25 -2.02
C PRO A 18 -1.81 5.04 -1.78
N PHE A 19 -3.09 5.12 -2.15
CA PHE A 19 -4.09 4.06 -1.98
C PHE A 19 -4.22 3.15 -3.21
N TYR A 20 -3.35 3.30 -4.22
CA TYR A 20 -3.39 2.49 -5.43
C TYR A 20 -3.34 0.98 -5.11
N LEU A 21 -4.28 0.24 -5.69
CA LEU A 21 -4.33 -1.22 -5.61
C LEU A 21 -3.67 -1.81 -6.86
N HIS A 22 -2.46 -2.33 -6.69
CA HIS A 22 -1.77 -3.01 -7.79
C HIS A 22 -2.45 -4.35 -8.08
N ASN A 23 -2.64 -4.74 -9.34
CA ASN A 23 -3.27 -6.02 -9.73
C ASN A 23 -2.61 -7.27 -9.12
N GLY A 24 -1.35 -7.16 -8.69
CA GLY A 24 -0.60 -8.21 -7.99
C GLY A 24 -0.73 -8.18 -6.45
N ASP A 25 -1.54 -7.29 -5.89
CA ASP A 25 -1.81 -7.23 -4.46
C ASP A 25 -2.91 -8.24 -4.12
N HIS A 26 -2.57 -9.22 -3.28
CA HIS A 26 -3.53 -10.17 -2.75
C HIS A 26 -3.10 -10.63 -1.34
N PRO A 27 -4.03 -11.11 -0.49
CA PRO A 27 -3.71 -11.49 0.90
C PRO A 27 -2.65 -12.59 1.03
N GLY A 28 -2.48 -13.42 -0.01
CA GLY A 28 -1.46 -14.47 -0.07
C GLY A 28 -0.09 -14.00 -0.58
N PHE A 29 0.11 -12.71 -0.84
CA PHE A 29 1.35 -12.19 -1.39
C PHE A 29 2.46 -12.21 -0.34
N ILE A 30 3.50 -13.01 -0.59
CA ILE A 30 4.67 -13.07 0.27
C ILE A 30 5.62 -11.93 -0.09
N LEU A 31 5.71 -10.92 0.78
CA LEU A 31 6.62 -9.76 0.63
C LEU A 31 8.09 -10.18 0.69
N ILE A 32 8.44 -11.10 1.58
CA ILE A 32 9.80 -11.65 1.72
C ILE A 32 9.66 -13.14 2.00
N SER A 33 10.26 -13.97 1.14
CA SER A 33 10.25 -15.43 1.29
C SER A 33 11.13 -15.93 2.43
N HIS A 34 12.13 -15.15 2.82
CA HIS A 34 13.05 -15.50 3.88
C HIS A 34 12.46 -15.15 5.25
N HIS A 35 12.40 -16.15 6.13
CA HIS A 35 12.02 -15.94 7.53
C HIS A 35 13.02 -15.02 8.24
N LEU A 36 12.50 -14.17 9.12
CA LEU A 36 13.30 -13.37 10.04
C LEU A 36 13.84 -14.27 11.17
N PHE A 37 15.15 -14.26 11.36
CA PHE A 37 15.86 -14.90 12.47
C PHE A 37 16.88 -13.89 13.04
N GLY A 38 17.24 -14.01 14.31
CA GLY A 38 18.02 -12.96 15.01
C GLY A 38 19.24 -12.42 14.25
N ASN A 39 19.98 -13.28 13.54
CA ASN A 39 21.19 -12.88 12.81
C ASN A 39 20.95 -12.28 11.41
N ASN A 40 19.75 -12.38 10.83
CA ASN A 40 19.50 -11.91 9.45
C ASN A 40 18.73 -10.59 9.37
N TYR A 41 18.49 -9.91 10.50
CA TYR A 41 17.68 -8.69 10.57
C TYR A 41 18.11 -7.63 9.55
N ASN A 42 19.41 -7.35 9.41
CA ASN A 42 19.89 -6.33 8.46
C ASN A 42 19.57 -6.67 7.00
N THR A 43 19.70 -7.93 6.62
CA THR A 43 19.37 -8.38 5.25
C THR A 43 17.86 -8.37 5.04
N TRP A 44 17.11 -8.87 6.04
CA TRP A 44 15.66 -8.92 6.02
C TRP A 44 15.02 -7.53 5.97
N SER A 45 15.50 -6.57 6.77
CA SER A 45 14.95 -5.21 6.82
C SER A 45 15.20 -4.46 5.52
N ARG A 46 16.37 -4.61 4.90
CA ARG A 46 16.66 -4.06 3.57
C ARG A 46 15.75 -4.67 2.50
N ALA A 47 15.54 -5.98 2.54
CA ALA A 47 14.61 -6.65 1.63
C ALA A 47 13.16 -6.17 1.82
N MET A 48 12.72 -5.99 3.07
CA MET A 48 11.39 -5.45 3.41
C MET A 48 11.20 -4.06 2.84
N MET A 49 12.17 -3.17 3.10
CA MET A 49 12.11 -1.80 2.60
C MET A 49 12.08 -1.75 1.09
N MET A 50 12.92 -2.52 0.39
CA MET A 50 12.88 -2.59 -1.08
C MET A 50 11.52 -3.07 -1.60
N ALA A 51 10.97 -4.15 -1.03
CA ALA A 51 9.67 -4.68 -1.43
C ALA A 51 8.54 -3.66 -1.21
N LEU A 52 8.54 -2.95 -0.09
CA LEU A 52 7.57 -1.90 0.19
C LEU A 52 7.74 -0.69 -0.73
N THR A 53 8.96 -0.25 -0.99
CA THR A 53 9.25 0.87 -1.91
C THR A 53 8.79 0.57 -3.32
N THR A 54 9.03 -0.65 -3.85
CA THR A 54 8.56 -1.05 -5.19
C THR A 54 7.04 -1.01 -5.31
N LYS A 55 6.32 -1.20 -4.19
CA LYS A 55 4.86 -1.18 -4.16
C LYS A 55 4.28 0.17 -3.68
N ASN A 56 5.12 1.19 -3.46
CA ASN A 56 4.73 2.48 -2.87
C ASN A 56 4.03 2.36 -1.50
N LYS A 57 4.32 1.32 -0.71
CA LYS A 57 3.65 1.03 0.57
C LYS A 57 4.43 1.45 1.82
N VAL A 58 5.58 2.12 1.68
CA VAL A 58 6.42 2.54 2.81
C VAL A 58 5.65 3.46 3.77
N GLY A 59 4.84 4.38 3.24
CA GLY A 59 4.06 5.32 4.04
C GLY A 59 3.04 4.66 4.98
N PHE A 60 2.55 3.47 4.65
CA PHE A 60 1.68 2.71 5.57
C PHE A 60 2.46 2.05 6.70
N PHE A 61 3.71 1.67 6.44
CA PHE A 61 4.56 0.99 7.41
C PHE A 61 5.17 1.98 8.42
N ASP A 62 5.59 3.16 7.98
CA ASP A 62 6.14 4.21 8.85
C ASP A 62 5.06 5.08 9.52
N GLY A 63 3.79 4.93 9.11
CA GLY A 63 2.65 5.66 9.65
C GLY A 63 2.43 7.05 9.04
N TYR A 64 3.21 7.44 8.01
CA TYR A 64 3.00 8.68 7.28
C TYR A 64 1.64 8.72 6.57
N ILE A 65 1.18 7.57 6.06
CA ILE A 65 -0.16 7.37 5.53
C ILE A 65 -1.03 6.79 6.65
N SER A 66 -1.93 7.61 7.17
CA SER A 66 -2.89 7.18 8.18
C SER A 66 -4.03 6.37 7.56
N GLN A 67 -4.58 5.45 8.36
CA GLN A 67 -5.81 4.76 8.00
C GLN A 67 -6.91 5.80 7.73
N PRO A 68 -7.69 5.65 6.65
CA PRO A 68 -8.85 6.52 6.41
C PRO A 68 -9.83 6.48 7.59
N ALA A 69 -10.63 7.53 7.75
CA ALA A 69 -11.70 7.53 8.75
C ALA A 69 -12.77 6.48 8.41
N SER A 70 -13.54 6.02 9.40
CA SER A 70 -14.55 4.95 9.22
C SER A 70 -15.69 5.33 8.27
N ASP A 71 -15.91 6.62 8.05
CA ASP A 71 -16.88 7.19 7.11
C ASP A 71 -16.30 7.41 5.69
N ASN A 72 -15.00 7.18 5.51
CA ASN A 72 -14.34 7.29 4.22
C ASN A 72 -14.53 5.99 3.39
N PRO A 73 -14.92 6.07 2.11
CA PRO A 73 -15.03 4.91 1.22
C PRO A 73 -13.76 4.04 1.14
N LEU A 74 -12.57 4.63 1.39
CA LEU A 74 -11.28 3.94 1.38
C LEU A 74 -11.01 3.12 2.66
N PHE A 75 -11.88 3.15 3.67
CA PHE A 75 -11.65 2.45 4.94
C PHE A 75 -11.57 0.92 4.79
N ASN A 76 -12.35 0.35 3.86
CA ASN A 76 -12.43 -1.09 3.58
C ASN A 76 -12.12 -1.42 2.11
N ALA A 77 -11.49 -0.50 1.38
CA ALA A 77 -11.18 -0.66 -0.03
C ALA A 77 -10.12 -1.75 -0.28
#